data_AF-A0A0Q0S528-F1
#
_entry.id   AF-A0A0Q0S528-F1
#
_cell.length_a   1.000
_cell.length_b   1.000
_cell.length_c   1.000
_cell.angle_alpha   90.00
_cell.angle_beta   90.00
_cell.angle_gamma   90.00
#
_symmetry.space_group_name_H-M   'P 1'
#
loop_
_entity.id
_entity.type
_entity.pdbx_description
1 polymer ?
#
loop_
_entity_poly.entity_id
_entity_poly.type
_entity_poly.pdbx_seq_one_letter_code
_entity_poly.pdbx_strand_id
1 'polypeptide(L)' 'MLIYTLFRDREILKFSAVIYGFFLLILFGMFFIILNYFPDGNWLLFYVRRFIIQPIFVLLFIPAFYYQQQNLKK' A
#
# COMPACT_ATOMS: atom_id res chain seq x y z
N MET A 1 10.38 -6.60 10.88
CA MET A 1 11.29 -7.76 10.92
C MET A 1 10.83 -8.92 10.04
N LEU A 2 9.52 -9.21 9.93
CA LEU A 2 9.00 -10.34 9.13
C LEU A 2 9.24 -10.25 7.61
N ILE A 3 9.26 -9.03 7.04
CA ILE A 3 9.47 -8.82 5.59
C ILE A 3 10.95 -9.06 5.21
N TYR A 4 11.90 -8.75 6.11
CA TYR A 4 13.33 -8.94 5.87
C TYR A 4 13.74 -10.42 5.91
N THR A 5 13.01 -11.24 6.66
CA THR A 5 13.25 -12.69 6.76
C THR A 5 12.60 -13.47 5.62
N LEU A 6 11.54 -12.97 4.99
CA LEU A 6 10.80 -13.69 3.95
C LEU A 6 11.16 -13.26 2.52
N PHE A 7 11.59 -12.01 2.32
CA PHE A 7 11.96 -11.48 1.01
C PHE A 7 13.35 -10.80 1.10
N ARG A 8 14.39 -11.60 0.89
CA ARG A 8 15.79 -11.14 0.76
C ARG A 8 16.07 -10.49 -0.61
N ASP A 9 15.05 -10.25 -1.42
CA ASP A 9 15.20 -9.58 -2.71
C ASP A 9 14.97 -8.08 -2.54
N ARG A 10 16.08 -7.31 -2.56
CA ARG A 10 16.04 -5.84 -2.48
C ARG A 10 15.22 -5.19 -3.61
N GLU A 11 15.03 -5.90 -4.72
CA GLU A 11 14.20 -5.44 -5.84
C GLU A 11 12.72 -5.38 -5.48
N ILE A 12 12.21 -6.38 -4.77
CA ILE A 12 10.82 -6.44 -4.34
C ILE A 12 10.53 -5.34 -3.32
N LEU A 13 11.46 -5.12 -2.38
CA LEU A 13 11.39 -3.99 -1.45
C LEU A 13 11.37 -2.63 -2.16
N LYS A 14 12.20 -2.42 -3.19
CA LYS A 14 12.20 -1.18 -3.97
C LYS A 14 10.87 -0.99 -4.71
N PHE A 15 10.35 -2.03 -5.35
CA PHE A 15 9.09 -1.96 -6.08
C PHE A 15 7.90 -1.68 -5.13
N SER A 16 7.82 -2.41 -4.01
CA SER A 16 6.81 -2.15 -2.99
C SER A 16 6.91 -0.74 -2.42
N ALA A 17 8.11 -0.21 -2.18
CA ALA A 17 8.30 1.15 -1.68
C ALA A 17 7.81 2.21 -2.69
N VAL A 18 8.06 2.02 -3.99
CA VAL A 18 7.57 2.92 -5.05
C VAL A 18 6.05 2.92 -5.12
N ILE A 19 5.43 1.73 -5.14
CA ILE A 19 3.97 1.63 -5.18
C ILE A 19 3.34 2.20 -3.91
N TYR A 20 3.91 1.92 -2.74
CA TYR A 20 3.43 2.51 -1.48
C TYR A 20 3.54 4.03 -1.50
N GLY A 21 4.64 4.59 -2.00
CA GLY A 21 4.82 6.03 -2.13
C GLY A 21 3.81 6.67 -3.08
N PHE A 22 3.54 6.03 -4.23
CA PHE A 22 2.55 6.50 -5.19
C PHE A 22 1.12 6.47 -4.62
N PHE A 23 0.72 5.37 -4.00
CA PHE A 23 -0.58 5.28 -3.34
C PHE A 23 -0.72 6.28 -2.18
N LEU A 24 0.35 6.48 -1.42
CA LEU A 24 0.37 7.44 -0.32
C LEU A 24 0.11 8.86 -0.86
N LEU A 25 0.77 9.27 -1.94
CA LEU A 25 0.53 10.57 -2.58
C LEU A 25 -0.93 10.74 -3.04
N ILE A 26 -1.50 9.72 -3.69
CA ILE A 26 -2.91 9.75 -4.13
C ILE A 26 -3.85 9.89 -2.94
N LEU A 27 -3.68 9.06 -1.91
CA LEU A 27 -4.54 9.08 -0.72
C LEU A 27 -4.39 10.38 0.07
N PHE A 28 -3.19 10.96 0.12
CA PHE A 28 -2.96 12.27 0.75
C PHE A 28 -3.67 13.39 -0.01
N GLY A 29 -3.62 13.36 -1.35
CA GLY A 29 -4.37 14.28 -2.20
C GLY A 29 -5.87 14.17 -1.95
N MET A 30 -6.42 12.95 -1.95
CA MET A 30 -7.82 12.71 -1.61
C MET A 30 -8.18 13.19 -0.21
N PHE A 31 -7.30 12.98 0.78
CA PHE A 31 -7.51 13.45 2.15
C PHE A 31 -7.71 14.98 2.19
N PHE A 32 -6.85 15.75 1.52
CA PHE A 32 -6.97 17.21 1.46
C PHE A 32 -8.21 17.70 0.72
N ILE A 33 -8.59 17.02 -0.37
CA ILE A 33 -9.81 17.35 -1.14
C ILE A 33 -11.04 17.14 -0.27
N ILE A 34 -11.12 16.00 0.41
CA ILE A 34 -12.25 15.65 1.30
C ILE A 34 -12.34 16.65 2.45
N LEU A 35 -11.21 17.02 3.03
CA LEU A 35 -11.16 17.94 4.17
C LEU A 35 -11.59 19.37 3.80
N ASN A 36 -11.37 19.82 2.55
CA ASN A 36 -11.80 21.14 2.07
C ASN A 36 -13.23 21.16 1.52
N TYR A 37 -13.66 20.11 0.81
CA TYR A 37 -14.93 20.14 0.06
C TYR A 37 -16.09 19.38 0.72
N PHE A 38 -15.81 18.50 1.70
CA PHE A 38 -16.84 17.68 2.36
C PHE A 38 -16.86 17.92 3.89
N PRO A 39 -17.52 18.99 4.36
CA PRO A 39 -17.63 19.29 5.79
C PRO A 39 -18.36 18.20 6.59
N ASP A 40 -19.32 17.49 5.99
CA ASP A 40 -20.00 16.33 6.60
C ASP A 40 -19.35 14.97 6.27
N GLY A 41 -18.21 14.99 5.57
CA GLY A 41 -17.48 13.81 5.10
C GLY A 41 -16.73 13.04 6.19
N ASN A 42 -17.14 13.13 7.45
CA ASN A 42 -16.39 12.57 8.58
C ASN A 42 -16.22 11.04 8.48
N TRP A 43 -17.23 10.36 7.92
CA TRP A 43 -17.16 8.94 7.57
C TRP A 43 -16.09 8.67 6.51
N LEU A 44 -16.02 9.51 5.48
CA LEU A 44 -15.06 9.41 4.38
C LEU A 44 -13.61 9.58 4.89
N LEU A 45 -13.37 10.54 5.78
CA LEU A 45 -12.09 10.72 6.47
C LEU A 45 -11.70 9.51 7.32
N PHE A 46 -12.68 8.80 7.89
CA PHE A 46 -12.45 7.58 8.65
C PHE A 46 -12.01 6.42 7.75
N TYR A 47 -12.65 6.24 6.59
CA TYR A 47 -12.27 5.22 5.61
C TYR A 47 -10.88 5.50 5.01
N VAL A 48 -10.58 6.75 4.65
CA VAL A 48 -9.28 7.15 4.09
C VAL A 48 -8.16 6.89 5.10
N ARG A 49 -8.33 7.24 6.38
CA ARG A 49 -7.34 6.93 7.44
C ARG A 49 -7.12 5.44 7.62
N ARG A 50 -8.19 4.62 7.59
CA ARG A 50 -8.07 3.16 7.71
C ARG A 50 -7.26 2.58 6.56
N PHE A 51 -7.46 3.10 5.35
CA PHE A 51 -6.74 2.66 4.17
C PHE A 51 -5.24 3.02 4.19
N ILE A 52 -4.88 4.16 4.80
CA ILE A 52 -3.47 4.59 4.97
C ILE A 52 -2.75 3.74 6.04
N ILE A 53 -3.41 3.47 7.17
CA ILE A 53 -2.80 2.72 8.29
C ILE A 53 -2.74 1.22 8.01
N GLN A 54 -3.70 0.67 7.26
CA GLN A 54 -3.76 -0.77 7.05
C GLN A 54 -2.71 -1.25 6.05
N PRO A 55 -1.94 -2.30 6.38
CA PRO A 55 -0.97 -2.91 5.48
C PRO A 55 -1.65 -3.83 4.45
N ILE A 56 -2.85 -3.49 3.96
CA ILE A 56 -3.62 -4.29 2.99
C ILE A 56 -2.82 -4.50 1.72
N PHE A 57 -2.09 -3.48 1.27
CA PHE A 57 -1.22 -3.59 0.12
C PHE A 57 -0.07 -4.55 0.37
N VAL A 58 0.58 -4.52 1.54
CA VAL A 58 1.60 -5.52 1.90
C VAL A 58 1.01 -6.93 1.84
N LEU A 59 -0.19 -7.14 2.38
CA LEU A 59 -0.89 -8.43 2.37
C LEU A 59 -1.25 -8.90 0.96
N LEU A 60 -1.57 -8.00 0.03
CA LEU A 60 -1.83 -8.31 -1.38
C LEU A 60 -0.53 -8.61 -2.14
N PHE A 61 0.53 -7.87 -1.85
CA PHE A 61 1.80 -7.96 -2.56
C PHE A 61 2.60 -9.22 -2.19
N ILE A 62 2.55 -9.68 -0.93
CA ILE A 62 3.22 -10.91 -0.49
C ILE A 62 2.87 -12.12 -1.36
N PRO A 63 1.59 -12.50 -1.56
CA PRO A 63 1.23 -13.63 -2.40
C PRO A 63 1.49 -13.36 -3.89
N ALA A 64 1.31 -12.11 -4.36
CA ALA A 64 1.60 -11.76 -5.75
C ALA A 64 3.08 -11.99 -6.11
N PHE A 65 4.01 -11.54 -5.25
CA PHE A 65 5.44 -11.78 -5.43
C PHE A 65 5.81 -13.25 -5.26
N TYR A 66 5.20 -13.94 -4.30
CA TYR A 66 5.41 -15.38 -4.13
C TYR A 66 5.01 -16.15 -5.40
N TYR A 67 3.89 -15.78 -6.04
CA TYR A 67 3.42 -16.37 -7.29
C TYR A 67 4.32 -16.01 -8.49
N GLN A 68 4.82 -14.77 -8.54
CA GLN A 68 5.75 -14.32 -9.58
C GLN A 68 7.08 -15.08 -9.52
N GLN A 69 7.62 -15.29 -8.31
CA GLN A 69 8.87 -16.04 -8.12
C GLN A 69 8.72 -17.54 -8.44
N GLN A 70 7.54 -18.13 -8.17
CA GLN A 70 7.23 -19.51 -8.57
C GLN A 70 7.10 -19.69 -10.09
N ASN A 71 6.54 -18.72 -10.82
CA ASN A 71 6.43 -18.80 -12.28
C ASN A 71 7.78 -18.61 -12.99
N LEU A 72 8.74 -17.90 -12.38
CA LEU A 72 10.10 -17.73 -12.92
C LEU A 72 11.00 -18.97 -12.73
N LYS A 73 10.59 -19.94 -11.89
CA LYS A 73 11.31 -21.21 -11.67
C LYS A 73 10.82 -22.37 -12.54
N LYS A 74 9.88 -22.12 -13.45
CA LYS A 74 9.40 -23.08 -14.45
C LYS A 74 10.04 -22.80 -15.81
#